data_AF-A0A0N0AWI0-F1
#
_entry.id   AF-A0A0N0AWI0-F1
#
_cell.length_a   1.000
_cell.length_b   1.000
_cell.length_c   1.000
_cell.angle_alpha   90.00
_cell.angle_beta   90.00
_cell.angle_gamma   90.00
#
_symmetry.space_group_name_H-M   'P 1'
#
loop_
_entity.id
_entity.type
_entity.pdbx_description
1 polymer ?
#
loop_
_entity_poly.entity_id
_entity_poly.type
_entity_poly.pdbx_seq_one_letter_code
_entity_poly.pdbx_strand_id
1 'polypeptide(L)'
;MGGRELRADDVRAFYRGYDKRTNRRHPLVRRLHIVREDGKFPGRAAECGTAGWPVTNSPVIVLDPMPPAPPEGLSWCPPCIGRAAERAGLLLGFAALLAAAGQEGAR
;
A
#
# COMPACT_ATOMS: atom_id res chain seq x y z
N MET A 1 -21.51 -9.65 11.39
CA MET A 1 -20.52 -8.70 11.92
C MET A 1 -20.29 -7.66 10.84
N GLY A 2 -20.67 -6.40 11.09
CA GLY A 2 -20.79 -5.36 10.06
C GLY A 2 -19.44 -5.01 9.45
N GLY A 3 -19.31 -5.20 8.13
CA GLY A 3 -18.21 -4.64 7.36
C GLY A 3 -18.32 -3.13 7.42
N ARG A 4 -17.41 -2.49 8.18
CA ARG A 4 -17.29 -1.04 8.15
C ARG A 4 -16.83 -0.68 6.75
N GLU A 5 -17.71 -0.04 5.99
CA GLU A 5 -17.41 0.49 4.66
C GLU A 5 -16.19 1.40 4.80
N LEU A 6 -15.05 0.96 4.26
CA LEU A 6 -13.81 1.72 4.32
C LEU A 6 -14.01 2.98 3.47
N ARG A 7 -14.25 4.12 4.11
CA ARG A 7 -14.24 5.40 3.40
C ARG A 7 -12.80 5.71 3.03
N ALA A 8 -12.59 6.34 1.87
CA ALA A 8 -11.26 6.72 1.40
C ALA A 8 -10.50 7.57 2.44
N ASP A 9 -11.26 8.30 3.27
CA ASP A 9 -10.76 9.16 4.35
C ASP A 9 -10.27 8.39 5.59
N ASP A 10 -10.54 7.07 5.70
CA ASP A 10 -10.14 6.22 6.84
C ASP A 10 -8.84 5.44 6.59
N VAL A 11 -8.34 5.43 5.35
CA VAL A 11 -7.17 4.63 4.98
C VAL A 11 -5.93 5.47 5.16
N ARG A 12 -4.90 4.93 5.81
CA ARG A 12 -3.60 5.59 6.00
C ARG A 12 -2.53 4.94 5.16
N ALA A 13 -1.52 5.71 4.78
CA ALA A 13 -0.32 5.19 4.14
C ALA A 13 0.94 5.63 4.88
N PHE A 14 2.03 4.89 4.72
CA PHE A 14 3.32 5.29 5.25
C PHE A 14 4.47 4.93 4.33
N TYR A 15 5.54 5.70 4.43
CA TYR A 15 6.82 5.37 3.84
C TYR A 15 7.93 5.61 4.86
N ARG A 16 9.11 5.07 4.55
CA ARG A 16 10.29 5.24 5.40
C ARG A 16 11.21 6.28 4.79
N GLY A 17 11.82 7.09 5.65
CA GLY A 17 12.97 7.93 5.28
C GLY A 17 14.27 7.11 5.23
N TYR A 18 15.32 7.73 4.67
CA TYR A 18 16.70 7.22 4.57
C TYR A 18 17.21 6.44 5.79
N ASP A 19 18.09 5.46 5.58
CA ASP A 19 18.89 4.85 6.65
C ASP A 19 19.95 5.84 7.15
N LYS A 20 19.72 6.40 8.35
CA LYS A 20 20.62 7.36 9.02
C LYS A 20 22.01 6.79 9.31
N ARG A 21 22.21 5.46 9.35
CA ARG A 21 23.50 4.84 9.68
C ARG A 21 24.45 4.76 8.50
N THR A 22 23.91 4.51 7.31
CA THR A 22 24.70 4.32 6.09
C THR A 22 24.67 5.55 5.19
N ASN A 23 23.74 6.49 5.42
CA ASN A 23 23.41 7.60 4.53
C ASN A 23 23.18 7.16 3.06
N ARG A 24 22.88 5.87 2.85
CA ARG A 24 22.70 5.26 1.54
C ARG A 24 21.21 5.09 1.25
N ARG A 25 20.81 5.44 0.03
CA ARG A 25 19.47 5.22 -0.51
C ARG A 25 19.27 3.73 -0.73
N HIS A 26 18.52 3.04 0.12
CA HIS A 26 18.09 1.68 -0.21
C HIS A 26 16.97 1.77 -1.26
N PRO A 27 17.05 1.09 -2.42
CA PRO A 27 16.07 1.25 -3.51
C PRO A 27 14.63 0.86 -3.13
N LEU A 28 14.44 0.08 -2.07
CA LEU A 28 13.12 -0.24 -1.49
C LEU A 28 12.48 0.90 -0.67
N VAL A 29 13.20 2.00 -0.41
CA VAL A 29 12.72 3.15 0.42
C VAL A 29 11.78 4.08 -0.37
N ARG A 30 11.61 3.87 -1.68
CA ARG A 30 10.66 4.63 -2.51
C ARG A 30 9.23 4.08 -2.50
N ARG A 31 8.93 3.11 -1.63
CA ARG A 31 7.61 2.46 -1.60
C ARG A 31 6.71 3.10 -0.57
N LEU A 32 5.51 3.49 -1.02
CA LEU A 32 4.41 3.92 -0.17
C LEU A 32 3.55 2.70 0.16
N HIS A 33 3.44 2.39 1.45
CA HIS A 33 2.73 1.23 1.98
C HIS A 33 1.37 1.66 2.54
N ILE A 34 0.35 0.82 2.37
CA ILE A 34 -0.98 1.05 2.97
C ILE A 34 -0.95 0.46 4.37
N VAL A 35 -1.37 1.24 5.36
CA VAL A 35 -1.49 0.78 6.75
C VAL A 35 -2.61 -0.26 6.83
N ARG A 36 -2.30 -1.36 7.49
CA ARG A 36 -3.28 -2.38 7.82
C ARG A 36 -4.00 -1.97 9.10
N GLU A 37 -5.30 -1.70 9.00
CA GLU A 37 -6.14 -1.32 10.15
C GLU A 37 -6.82 -2.51 10.84
N ASP A 38 -6.64 -3.72 10.30
CA ASP A 38 -7.21 -4.96 10.84
C ASP A 38 -6.15 -5.98 11.29
N GLY A 39 -6.59 -7.07 11.92
CA GLY A 39 -5.73 -8.20 12.28
C GLY A 39 -4.90 -8.02 13.56
N LYS A 40 -3.76 -8.72 13.64
CA LYS A 40 -2.98 -8.89 14.88
C LYS A 40 -2.22 -7.62 15.33
N PHE A 41 -1.92 -6.71 14.40
CA PHE A 41 -1.17 -5.47 14.65
C PHE A 41 -1.75 -4.29 13.87
N PRO A 42 -2.98 -3.86 14.17
CA PRO A 42 -3.65 -2.76 13.46
C PRO A 42 -2.88 -1.45 13.67
N GLY A 43 -2.81 -0.62 12.64
CA GLY A 43 -2.11 0.66 12.65
C GLY A 43 -0.58 0.57 12.74
N ARG A 44 -0.04 -0.66 12.75
CA ARG A 44 1.37 -0.94 13.11
C ARG A 44 2.11 -1.76 12.06
N ALA A 45 1.41 -2.26 11.05
CA ALA A 45 1.97 -2.97 9.92
C ALA A 45 1.33 -2.49 8.61
N ALA A 46 2.04 -2.66 7.51
CA ALA A 46 1.48 -2.53 6.18
C ALA A 46 0.64 -3.74 5.81
N GLU A 47 -0.21 -3.58 4.80
CA GLU A 47 -0.94 -4.66 4.15
C GLU A 47 -0.05 -5.81 3.67
N CYS A 48 1.14 -5.47 3.17
CA CYS A 48 2.13 -6.46 2.74
C CYS A 48 2.91 -7.12 3.89
N GLY A 49 2.58 -6.84 5.16
CA GLY A 49 3.28 -7.35 6.34
C GLY A 49 4.54 -6.57 6.72
N THR A 50 4.91 -5.54 5.96
CA THR A 50 6.04 -4.66 6.31
C THR A 50 5.74 -3.95 7.63
N ALA A 51 6.68 -4.04 8.57
CA ALA A 51 6.55 -3.41 9.87
C ALA A 51 6.43 -1.87 9.73
N GLY A 52 5.50 -1.25 10.47
CA GLY A 52 5.24 0.20 10.44
C GLY A 52 5.87 1.00 11.60
N TRP A 53 6.63 0.35 12.48
CA TRP A 53 7.27 1.02 13.62
C TRP A 53 8.56 1.74 13.21
N PRO A 54 8.94 2.84 13.88
CA PRO A 54 10.25 3.45 13.71
C PRO A 54 11.33 2.42 14.06
N VAL A 55 12.26 2.19 13.13
CA VAL A 55 13.53 1.52 13.46
C VAL A 55 14.54 2.62 13.73
N THR A 56 15.51 2.38 14.61
CA THR A 56 16.44 3.37 15.20
C THR A 56 16.99 4.40 14.21
N ASN A 57 17.16 4.02 12.93
CA ASN A 57 17.77 4.85 11.88
C ASN A 57 16.85 5.21 10.71
N SER A 58 15.54 4.91 10.77
CA SER A 58 14.62 5.18 9.64
C SER A 58 13.24 5.60 10.18
N PRO A 59 12.96 6.91 10.27
CA PRO A 59 11.68 7.40 10.72
C PRO A 59 10.58 7.01 9.73
N VAL A 60 9.40 6.75 10.28
CA VAL A 60 8.20 6.44 9.50
C VAL A 60 7.40 7.73 9.34
N ILE A 61 7.07 8.06 8.10
CA ILE A 61 6.22 9.21 7.76
C ILE A 61 4.86 8.63 7.39
N VAL A 62 3.84 9.00 8.17
CA VAL A 62 2.45 8.58 7.97
C VAL A 62 1.71 9.68 7.23
N LEU A 63 0.98 9.29 6.20
CA LEU A 63 0.07 10.13 5.42
C LEU A 63 -1.35 9.69 5.77
N ASP A 64 -2.11 10.61 6.36
CA ASP A 64 -3.45 10.39 6.87
C ASP A 64 -4.32 11.62 6.50
N PRO A 65 -5.30 11.48 5.57
CA PRO A 65 -5.67 10.25 4.87
C PRO A 65 -4.64 9.83 3.80
N MET A 66 -4.81 8.62 3.27
CA MET A 66 -4.03 8.08 2.16
C MET A 66 -4.21 9.01 0.94
N PRO A 67 -3.12 9.51 0.32
CA PRO A 67 -3.26 10.36 -0.84
C PRO A 67 -3.74 9.56 -2.06
N PRO A 68 -4.42 10.19 -3.03
CA PRO A 68 -4.89 9.51 -4.24
C PRO A 68 -3.74 9.05 -5.15
N ALA A 69 -2.56 9.64 -5.01
CA ALA A 69 -1.34 9.27 -5.73
C ALA A 69 -0.12 9.31 -4.79
N PRO A 70 0.95 8.55 -5.08
CA PRO A 70 2.19 8.65 -4.31
C PRO A 70 2.78 10.06 -4.44
N PRO A 71 3.33 10.65 -3.36
CA PRO A 71 4.15 11.85 -3.44
C PRO A 71 5.33 11.69 -4.41
N GLU A 72 5.88 12.80 -4.88
CA GLU A 72 6.98 12.81 -5.85
C GLU A 72 8.17 11.94 -5.38
N GLY A 73 8.70 11.12 -6.30
CA GLY A 73 9.81 10.21 -6.02
C GLY A 73 9.43 8.92 -5.26
N LEU A 74 8.15 8.77 -4.90
CA LEU A 74 7.60 7.54 -4.33
C LEU A 74 6.75 6.78 -5.35
N SER A 75 6.49 5.52 -5.05
CA SER A 75 5.60 4.66 -5.83
C SER A 75 4.84 3.76 -4.88
N TRP A 76 3.61 3.39 -5.21
CA TRP A 76 2.87 2.45 -4.41
C TRP A 76 3.61 1.11 -4.27
N CYS A 77 3.48 0.47 -3.10
CA CYS A 77 3.87 -0.91 -2.88
C CYS A 77 2.88 -1.82 -3.63
N PRO A 78 3.30 -2.57 -4.68
CA PRO A 78 2.37 -3.36 -5.49
C PRO A 78 1.58 -4.40 -4.68
N PRO A 79 2.18 -5.14 -3.72
CA PRO A 79 1.43 -6.02 -2.85
C PRO A 79 0.38 -5.32 -1.97
N CYS A 80 0.66 -4.09 -1.51
CA CYS A 80 -0.33 -3.33 -0.72
C CYS A 80 -1.54 -2.93 -1.58
N ILE A 81 -1.29 -2.45 -2.80
CA ILE A 81 -2.35 -2.08 -3.75
C ILE A 81 -3.19 -3.30 -4.13
N GLY A 82 -2.56 -4.44 -4.40
CA GLY A 82 -3.29 -5.67 -4.72
C GLY A 82 -4.27 -6.07 -3.62
N ARG A 83 -3.83 -6.05 -2.35
CA ARG A 83 -4.69 -6.36 -1.19
C ARG A 83 -5.78 -5.32 -0.97
N ALA A 84 -5.48 -4.04 -1.16
CA ALA A 84 -6.48 -2.99 -1.07
C ALA A 84 -7.55 -3.13 -2.18
N ALA A 85 -7.12 -3.42 -3.41
CA ALA A 85 -8.01 -3.68 -4.54
C ALA A 85 -8.88 -4.93 -4.33
N GLU A 86 -8.32 -5.99 -3.73
CA GLU A 86 -9.06 -7.20 -3.36
C GLU A 86 -10.18 -6.87 -2.37
N ARG A 87 -9.86 -6.17 -1.27
CA ARG A 87 -10.86 -5.76 -0.27
C ARG A 87 -11.94 -4.85 -0.83
N ALA A 88 -11.56 -3.96 -1.76
CA ALA A 88 -12.49 -3.08 -2.43
C ALA A 88 -13.32 -3.78 -3.52
N GLY A 89 -13.12 -5.08 -3.76
CA GLY A 89 -13.83 -5.85 -4.79
C GLY A 89 -13.45 -5.47 -6.22
N LEU A 90 -12.40 -4.66 -6.41
CA LEU A 90 -12.00 -4.13 -7.72
C LEU A 90 -11.33 -5.19 -8.61
N LEU A 91 -10.72 -6.21 -8.00
CA LEU A 91 -10.02 -7.26 -8.75
C LEU A 91 -10.96 -8.07 -9.65
N LEU A 92 -12.23 -8.25 -9.28
CA LEU A 92 -13.20 -8.98 -10.09
C LEU A 92 -13.52 -8.24 -11.39
N GLY A 93 -13.75 -6.93 -11.31
CA GLY A 93 -13.95 -6.09 -12.50
C GLY A 93 -12.72 -6.05 -13.39
N PHE A 94 -11.52 -5.94 -12.79
CA PHE A 94 -10.28 -5.96 -13.54
C PHE A 94 -10.00 -7.32 -14.22
N ALA A 95 -10.30 -8.43 -13.54
CA ALA A 95 -10.17 -9.77 -14.12
C ALA A 95 -11.06 -9.95 -15.36
N ALA A 96 -12.30 -9.44 -15.33
CA ALA A 96 -13.20 -9.48 -16.48
C ALA A 96 -12.63 -8.70 -17.68
N LEU A 97 -12.04 -7.52 -17.45
CA LEU A 97 -11.40 -6.72 -18.50
C LEU A 97 -10.18 -7.42 -19.11
N LEU A 98 -9.32 -8.03 -18.27
CA LEU A 98 -8.17 -8.79 -18.74
C LEU A 98 -8.59 -10.02 -19.56
N ALA A 99 -9.64 -10.72 -19.12
CA ALA A 99 -10.18 -11.85 -19.86
C ALA A 99 -10.68 -11.43 -21.24
N ALA A 100 -11.39 -10.30 -21.35
CA ALA A 100 -11.84 -9.76 -22.63
C ALA A 100 -10.67 -9.39 -23.56
N ALA A 101 -9.67 -8.65 -23.05
CA ALA A 101 -8.50 -8.25 -23.84
C ALA A 101 -7.66 -9.46 -24.32
N GLY A 102 -7.56 -10.51 -23.50
CA GLY A 102 -6.86 -11.75 -23.87
C GLY A 102 -7.55 -12.53 -24.99
N GLN A 103 -8.87 -12.41 -25.14
CA GLN A 103 -9.62 -13.02 -26.26
C GLN A 103 -9.45 -12.24 -27.57
N GLU A 104 -9.22 -10.93 -27.50
CA GLU A 104 -9.00 -10.07 -28.67
C GLU A 104 -7.59 -10.24 -29.25
N GLY A 105 -6.57 -10.43 -28.41
CA GLY A 105 -5.20 -10.68 -28.86
C GLY A 105 -4.91 -12.11 -29.35
N ALA A 106 -5.88 -13.02 -29.21
CA ALA A 106 -5.78 -14.41 -29.67
C ALA A 106 -6.48 -14.67 -31.02
N ARG A 107 -7.05 -13.62 -31.63
CA ARG A 107 -7.60 -13.62 -33.00
C ARG A 107 -6.59 -13.04 -33.98
#